data_AF-A0A671KBU3-F1
#
_entry.id   AF-A0A671KBU3-F1
#
_cell.length_a   1.000
_cell.length_b   1.000
_cell.length_c   1.000
_cell.angle_alpha   90.00
_cell.angle_beta   90.00
_cell.angle_gamma   90.00
#
_symmetry.space_group_name_H-M   'P 1'
#
loop_
_entity.id
_entity.type
_entity.pdbx_description
1 polymer ?
#
loop_
_entity_poly.entity_id
_entity_poly.type
_entity_poly.pdbx_seq_one_letter_code
_entity_poly.pdbx_strand_id
1 'polypeptide(L)'
;MCLDSSGQPFCVQCKPEYQGPNCEQCSDGFYNADSICLPCNCSGNGDPRISPRICHPDMGHCLSCINNTTGPHCERCAEGFTGDALARNCTPTGESLHPNATAQFTTFSTTLLSSLGSSTPNTTTTTVTPLPWNQFNIIVLAVIIIVVIALLAVVGGVYTYREYQNRKLNAPFWTIELKEDNISFSSYHDSIPNADVSGLLEDEVSDLGNGQLALSSPGSLYKV
;
A
#
# COMPACT_ATOMS: atom_id res chain seq x y z
N MET A 1 6.37 -2.82 -24.25
CA MET A 1 5.33 -1.80 -24.02
C MET A 1 4.64 -1.57 -25.35
N CYS A 2 3.35 -1.86 -25.41
CA CYS A 2 2.54 -1.62 -26.60
C CYS A 2 1.77 -0.31 -26.39
N LEU A 3 1.48 0.41 -27.47
CA LEU A 3 0.70 1.64 -27.43
C LEU A 3 -0.68 1.36 -28.01
N ASP A 4 -1.72 1.92 -27.40
CA ASP A 4 -3.07 1.91 -27.98
C ASP A 4 -3.20 2.93 -29.12
N SER A 5 -4.38 3.03 -29.73
CA SER A 5 -4.67 3.98 -30.82
C SER A 5 -4.54 5.46 -30.41
N SER A 6 -4.47 5.75 -29.12
CA SER A 6 -4.28 7.10 -28.56
C SER A 6 -2.82 7.38 -28.16
N GLY A 7 -1.92 6.41 -28.33
CA GLY A 7 -0.52 6.51 -27.94
C GLY A 7 -0.27 6.29 -26.45
N GLN A 8 -1.23 5.74 -25.71
CA GLN A 8 -1.03 5.38 -24.29
C GLN A 8 -0.40 3.99 -24.16
N PRO A 9 0.57 3.82 -23.25
CA PRO A 9 1.12 2.50 -22.97
C PRO A 9 0.06 1.60 -22.34
N PHE A 10 -0.04 0.36 -22.80
CA PHE A 10 -0.90 -0.67 -22.20
C PHE A 10 -0.17 -2.02 -22.12
N CYS A 11 -0.64 -2.87 -21.21
CA CYS A 11 -0.17 -4.22 -20.98
C CYS A 11 -0.88 -5.20 -21.92
N VAL A 12 -0.09 -5.96 -22.70
CA VAL A 12 -0.63 -6.99 -23.62
C VAL A 12 -1.16 -8.21 -22.87
N GLN A 13 -0.48 -8.58 -21.78
CA GLN A 13 -0.83 -9.73 -20.97
C GLN A 13 -0.61 -9.39 -19.50
N CYS A 14 -1.69 -9.46 -18.72
CA CYS A 14 -1.61 -9.36 -17.27
C CYS A 14 -1.32 -10.72 -16.64
N LYS A 15 -0.82 -10.67 -15.40
CA LYS A 15 -0.75 -11.84 -14.52
C LYS A 15 -2.18 -12.35 -14.26
N PRO A 16 -2.41 -13.65 -14.02
CA PRO A 16 -3.77 -14.19 -13.91
C PRO A 16 -4.66 -13.52 -12.88
N GLU A 17 -4.09 -12.98 -11.79
CA GLU A 17 -4.83 -12.33 -10.72
C GLU A 17 -5.21 -10.86 -11.04
N TYR A 18 -4.71 -10.29 -12.13
CA TYR A 18 -4.85 -8.88 -12.50
C TYR A 18 -5.48 -8.72 -13.89
N GLN A 19 -6.19 -7.62 -14.09
CA GLN A 19 -6.85 -7.25 -15.34
C GLN A 19 -6.84 -5.73 -15.54
N GLY A 20 -7.33 -5.28 -16.70
CA GLY A 20 -7.36 -3.88 -17.08
C GLY A 20 -6.23 -3.53 -18.07
N PRO A 21 -6.32 -2.36 -18.74
CA PRO A 21 -5.35 -1.94 -19.74
C PRO A 21 -3.92 -1.85 -19.19
N ASN A 22 -3.74 -1.59 -17.90
CA ASN A 22 -2.43 -1.49 -17.24
C ASN A 22 -2.26 -2.51 -16.10
N CYS A 23 -3.07 -3.56 -16.07
CA CYS A 23 -3.09 -4.56 -14.99
C CYS A 23 -3.33 -3.95 -13.59
N GLU A 24 -4.12 -2.87 -13.53
CA GLU A 24 -4.37 -2.08 -12.34
C GLU A 24 -5.58 -2.54 -11.52
N GLN A 25 -6.41 -3.43 -12.09
CA GLN A 25 -7.57 -4.00 -11.42
C GLN A 25 -7.34 -5.47 -11.09
N CYS A 26 -7.98 -5.93 -10.02
CA CYS A 26 -8.01 -7.36 -9.75
C CYS A 26 -8.94 -8.07 -10.73
N SER A 27 -8.48 -9.24 -11.17
CA SER A 27 -9.24 -10.14 -12.02
C SER A 27 -10.52 -10.63 -11.33
N ASP A 28 -11.43 -11.16 -12.12
CA ASP A 28 -12.66 -11.76 -11.62
C ASP A 28 -12.39 -12.88 -10.59
N GLY A 29 -13.06 -12.80 -9.44
CA GLY A 29 -12.80 -13.71 -8.31
C GLY A 29 -11.66 -13.27 -7.39
N PHE A 30 -11.08 -12.10 -7.62
CA PHE A 30 -10.07 -11.48 -6.75
C PHE A 30 -10.52 -10.10 -6.26
N TYR A 31 -9.99 -9.68 -5.11
CA TYR A 31 -10.20 -8.36 -4.53
C TYR A 31 -8.85 -7.73 -4.15
N ASN A 32 -8.82 -6.41 -4.09
CA ASN A 32 -7.66 -5.61 -3.76
C ASN A 32 -7.52 -5.49 -2.24
N ALA A 33 -6.49 -6.14 -1.68
CA ALA A 33 -6.04 -5.95 -0.32
C ALA A 33 -4.70 -5.22 -0.35
N ASP A 34 -4.71 -3.93 0.00
CA ASP A 34 -3.49 -3.10 0.09
C ASP A 34 -2.59 -3.20 -1.14
N SER A 35 -3.15 -3.00 -2.34
CA SER A 35 -2.48 -3.08 -3.67
C SER A 35 -2.11 -4.48 -4.15
N ILE A 36 -2.54 -5.53 -3.44
CA ILE A 36 -2.32 -6.92 -3.79
C ILE A 36 -3.67 -7.58 -4.11
N CYS A 37 -3.76 -8.28 -5.24
CA CYS A 37 -4.97 -9.03 -5.59
C CYS A 37 -4.98 -10.39 -4.89
N LEU A 38 -5.95 -10.57 -3.99
CA LEU A 38 -6.18 -11.79 -3.24
C LEU A 38 -7.46 -12.48 -3.69
N PRO A 39 -7.53 -13.82 -3.66
CA PRO A 39 -8.73 -14.55 -4.05
C PRO A 39 -9.89 -14.26 -3.10
N CYS A 40 -11.09 -14.11 -3.65
CA CYS A 40 -12.33 -14.01 -2.87
C CYS A 40 -12.52 -15.26 -2.02
N ASN A 41 -12.69 -15.09 -0.71
CA ASN A 41 -13.08 -16.18 0.18
C ASN A 41 -14.56 -16.06 0.56
N CYS A 42 -15.42 -16.79 -0.14
CA CYS A 42 -16.86 -16.87 0.16
C CYS A 42 -17.25 -18.15 0.88
N SER A 43 -16.33 -18.78 1.61
CA SER A 43 -16.56 -20.02 2.37
C SER A 43 -17.17 -21.17 1.54
N GLY A 44 -16.95 -21.15 0.22
CA GLY A 44 -17.57 -22.11 -0.71
C GLY A 44 -19.10 -21.97 -0.85
N ASN A 45 -19.67 -20.86 -0.39
CA ASN A 45 -21.09 -20.51 -0.40
C ASN A 45 -21.39 -19.24 -1.22
N GLY A 46 -20.46 -18.75 -2.03
CA GLY A 46 -20.75 -17.69 -3.00
C GLY A 46 -21.59 -18.21 -4.16
N ASP A 47 -22.51 -17.41 -4.69
CA ASP A 47 -23.33 -17.79 -5.85
C ASP A 47 -22.48 -17.84 -7.14
N PRO A 48 -22.25 -19.02 -7.74
CA PRO A 48 -21.47 -19.14 -8.97
C PRO A 48 -22.21 -18.56 -10.19
N ARG A 49 -23.52 -18.33 -10.10
CA ARG A 49 -24.33 -17.82 -11.21
C ARG A 49 -24.16 -16.33 -11.47
N ILE A 50 -23.56 -15.61 -10.51
CA ILE A 50 -23.28 -14.18 -10.59
C ILE A 50 -21.91 -13.93 -11.28
N SER A 51 -21.30 -15.00 -11.82
CA SER A 51 -20.11 -14.95 -12.66
C SER A 51 -20.13 -13.77 -13.64
N PRO A 52 -19.07 -12.95 -13.66
CA PRO A 52 -17.72 -13.34 -13.26
C PRO A 52 -17.28 -12.85 -11.87
N ARG A 53 -17.97 -11.87 -11.27
CA ARG A 53 -17.56 -11.24 -10.01
C ARG A 53 -18.32 -11.82 -8.82
N ILE A 54 -17.62 -12.57 -7.96
CA ILE A 54 -18.24 -13.22 -6.79
C ILE A 54 -18.15 -12.41 -5.49
N CYS A 55 -17.17 -11.52 -5.40
CA CYS A 55 -17.00 -10.62 -4.27
C CYS A 55 -16.73 -9.18 -4.69
N HIS A 56 -16.90 -8.24 -3.76
CA HIS A 56 -16.65 -6.84 -3.95
C HIS A 56 -15.16 -6.58 -4.16
N PRO A 57 -14.75 -5.80 -5.18
CA PRO A 57 -13.35 -5.63 -5.55
C PRO A 57 -12.47 -4.99 -4.47
N ASP A 58 -13.01 -4.10 -3.64
CA ASP A 58 -12.20 -3.43 -2.61
C ASP A 58 -12.38 -4.04 -1.22
N MET A 59 -13.59 -4.50 -0.89
CA MET A 59 -13.90 -4.99 0.46
C MET A 59 -13.75 -6.50 0.61
N GLY A 60 -13.66 -7.26 -0.49
CA GLY A 60 -13.62 -8.72 -0.47
C GLY A 60 -14.91 -9.40 0.02
N HIS A 61 -15.99 -8.63 0.23
CA HIS A 61 -17.28 -9.14 0.70
C HIS A 61 -18.02 -9.83 -0.43
N CYS A 62 -18.59 -10.99 -0.15
CA CYS A 62 -19.33 -11.79 -1.13
C CYS A 62 -20.62 -11.07 -1.55
N LEU A 63 -20.89 -11.04 -2.85
CA LEU A 63 -22.03 -10.31 -3.39
C LEU A 63 -23.36 -11.05 -3.20
N SER A 64 -23.30 -12.38 -3.11
CA SER A 64 -24.48 -13.22 -2.85
C SER A 64 -24.07 -14.54 -2.23
N CYS A 65 -24.82 -14.94 -1.21
CA CYS A 65 -24.62 -16.19 -0.48
C CYS A 65 -25.71 -17.21 -0.84
N ILE A 66 -25.30 -18.46 -1.01
CA ILE A 66 -26.18 -19.61 -1.27
C ILE A 66 -26.24 -20.54 -0.03
N ASN A 67 -26.96 -21.65 -0.13
CA ASN A 67 -27.09 -22.65 0.96
C ASN A 67 -27.65 -22.08 2.28
N ASN A 68 -28.51 -21.06 2.21
CA ASN A 68 -29.07 -20.38 3.38
C ASN A 68 -27.98 -19.85 4.32
N THR A 69 -26.93 -19.27 3.74
CA THR A 69 -25.84 -18.64 4.49
C THR A 69 -25.87 -17.12 4.37
N THR A 70 -25.17 -16.44 5.27
CA THR A 70 -25.06 -14.99 5.38
C THR A 70 -23.71 -14.60 5.98
N GLY A 71 -23.44 -13.31 6.05
CA GLY A 71 -22.18 -12.74 6.51
C GLY A 71 -21.32 -12.23 5.34
N PRO A 72 -20.26 -11.46 5.64
CA PRO A 72 -19.36 -10.88 4.64
C PRO A 72 -18.68 -11.93 3.75
N HIS A 73 -18.48 -13.14 4.29
CA HIS A 73 -17.81 -14.25 3.61
C HIS A 73 -18.72 -15.49 3.50
N CYS A 74 -20.04 -15.31 3.64
CA CYS A 74 -21.03 -16.40 3.65
C CYS A 74 -20.69 -17.51 4.67
N GLU A 75 -20.16 -17.10 5.82
CA GLU A 75 -19.57 -17.98 6.84
C GLU A 75 -20.54 -18.38 7.95
N ARG A 76 -21.79 -17.90 7.91
CA ARG A 76 -22.82 -18.14 8.94
C ARG A 76 -24.11 -18.60 8.29
N CYS A 77 -24.94 -19.35 9.01
CA CYS A 77 -26.30 -19.62 8.55
C CYS A 77 -27.15 -18.35 8.61
N ALA A 78 -28.03 -18.18 7.64
CA ALA A 78 -29.01 -17.10 7.58
C ALA A 78 -30.00 -17.19 8.75
N GLU A 79 -30.70 -16.09 9.01
CA GLU A 79 -31.74 -16.07 10.04
C GLU A 79 -32.80 -17.15 9.79
N GLY A 80 -33.21 -17.85 10.85
CA GLY A 80 -34.11 -19.01 10.74
C GLY A 80 -33.43 -20.31 10.29
N PHE A 81 -32.10 -20.34 10.17
CA PHE A 81 -31.32 -21.55 9.92
C PHE A 81 -30.22 -21.76 10.97
N THR A 82 -29.97 -23.01 11.32
CA THR A 82 -28.92 -23.42 12.28
C THR A 82 -28.09 -24.59 11.73
N GLY A 83 -26.86 -24.71 12.21
CA GLY A 83 -25.90 -25.75 11.81
C GLY A 83 -24.54 -25.18 11.42
N ASP A 84 -23.86 -25.88 10.52
CA ASP A 84 -22.50 -25.53 10.07
C ASP A 84 -22.54 -25.01 8.62
N ALA A 85 -22.32 -23.71 8.45
CA ALA A 85 -22.31 -23.04 7.15
C ALA A 85 -21.13 -23.48 6.28
N LEU A 86 -19.97 -23.80 6.87
CA LEU A 86 -18.78 -24.25 6.13
C LEU A 86 -18.97 -25.67 5.59
N ALA A 87 -19.69 -26.51 6.34
CA ALA A 87 -20.12 -27.83 5.89
C ALA A 87 -21.39 -27.79 5.01
N ARG A 88 -21.92 -26.60 4.70
CA ARG A 88 -23.16 -26.40 3.92
C ARG A 88 -24.38 -27.07 4.55
N ASN A 89 -24.38 -27.19 5.87
CA ASN A 89 -25.40 -27.86 6.65
C ASN A 89 -26.21 -26.84 7.46
N CYS A 90 -26.83 -25.89 6.75
CA CYS A 90 -27.77 -24.95 7.35
C CYS A 90 -29.19 -25.51 7.23
N THR A 91 -29.73 -25.96 8.37
CA THR A 91 -31.07 -26.55 8.47
C THR A 91 -32.05 -25.53 9.06
N PRO A 92 -33.30 -25.47 8.58
CA PRO A 92 -34.27 -24.53 9.12
C PRO A 92 -34.49 -24.85 10.60
N THR A 93 -34.34 -23.85 11.47
CA THR A 93 -34.82 -23.97 12.84
C THR A 93 -36.33 -24.14 12.75
N GLY A 94 -36.87 -25.15 13.42
CA GLY A 94 -38.30 -25.42 13.50
C GLY A 94 -39.01 -24.35 14.31
N GLU A 95 -38.99 -23.11 13.83
CA GLU A 95 -39.75 -22.00 14.37
C GLU A 95 -40.87 -21.71 13.38
N SER A 96 -42.02 -22.30 13.69
CA SER A 96 -43.31 -21.86 13.18
C SER A 96 -43.36 -20.35 13.33
N LEU A 97 -43.37 -19.61 12.22
CA LEU A 97 -43.85 -18.24 12.15
C LEU A 97 -45.14 -18.14 12.96
N HIS A 98 -45.09 -17.52 14.13
CA HIS A 98 -46.25 -16.75 14.56
C HIS A 98 -46.33 -15.55 13.59
N PRO A 99 -47.48 -15.29 12.94
CA PRO A 99 -47.61 -14.14 12.07
C PRO A 99 -47.80 -12.92 12.95
N ASN A 100 -46.73 -12.20 13.30
CA ASN A 100 -46.88 -10.81 13.71
C ASN A 100 -45.68 -9.94 13.36
N ALA A 101 -45.30 -9.95 12.08
CA ALA A 101 -44.70 -8.78 11.47
C ALA A 101 -45.80 -8.02 10.71
N THR A 102 -46.74 -7.41 11.45
CA THR A 102 -47.38 -6.21 10.92
C THR A 102 -46.30 -5.15 10.79
N ALA A 103 -45.88 -4.89 9.56
CA ALA A 103 -45.25 -3.64 9.19
C ALA A 103 -46.19 -2.50 9.63
N GLN A 104 -45.92 -1.91 10.79
CA GLN A 104 -46.72 -0.80 11.28
C GLN A 104 -46.18 0.47 10.63
N PHE A 105 -46.82 0.81 9.51
CA PHE A 105 -46.84 2.17 8.99
C PHE A 105 -47.16 3.14 10.13
N THR A 106 -46.33 4.17 10.25
CA THR A 106 -46.52 5.30 11.15
C THR A 106 -47.86 5.98 10.85
N THR A 107 -48.80 5.89 11.78
CA THR A 107 -49.94 6.82 11.86
C THR A 107 -50.10 7.25 13.31
N PHE A 108 -49.89 8.54 13.55
CA PHE A 108 -50.08 9.20 14.83
C PHE A 108 -51.57 9.19 15.20
N SER A 109 -51.91 8.72 16.41
CA SER A 109 -53.09 9.17 17.17
C SER A 109 -53.00 8.73 18.63
N THR A 110 -53.24 9.69 19.51
CA THR A 110 -53.16 9.71 20.97
C THR A 110 -54.13 8.76 21.68
N THR A 111 -53.74 8.15 22.81
CA THR A 111 -54.47 8.16 24.11
C THR A 111 -53.70 7.39 25.20
N LEU A 112 -53.80 7.88 26.44
CA LEU A 112 -53.13 7.43 27.66
C LEU A 112 -53.82 6.20 28.29
N LEU A 113 -53.08 5.26 28.90
CA LEU A 113 -52.97 5.04 30.37
C LEU A 113 -52.16 3.77 30.74
N SER A 114 -51.38 3.93 31.79
CA SER A 114 -50.48 3.07 32.59
C SER A 114 -50.92 1.63 32.92
N SER A 115 -49.98 0.67 32.91
CA SER A 115 -49.70 -0.19 34.09
C SER A 115 -48.35 -0.93 33.98
N LEU A 116 -47.76 -1.11 35.16
CA LEU A 116 -46.41 -1.58 35.47
C LEU A 116 -46.34 -3.11 35.45
N GLY A 117 -45.28 -3.68 34.85
CA GLY A 117 -45.08 -5.13 34.80
C GLY A 117 -43.66 -5.52 34.37
N SER A 118 -42.68 -5.20 35.22
CA SER A 118 -41.29 -5.66 35.07
C SER A 118 -41.19 -7.15 35.42
N SER A 119 -40.90 -8.00 34.43
CA SER A 119 -40.36 -9.34 34.66
C SER A 119 -39.03 -9.48 33.92
N THR A 120 -37.96 -9.31 34.69
CA THR A 120 -36.58 -9.62 34.32
C THR A 120 -36.41 -11.15 34.25
N PRO A 121 -35.96 -11.74 33.13
CA PRO A 121 -35.37 -13.05 33.17
C PRO A 121 -33.95 -12.93 33.74
N ASN A 122 -33.73 -13.52 34.91
CA ASN A 122 -32.39 -13.69 35.48
C ASN A 122 -31.63 -14.72 34.64
N THR A 123 -30.97 -14.26 33.58
CA THR A 123 -29.88 -15.00 32.95
C THR A 123 -28.61 -14.68 33.71
N THR A 124 -28.04 -15.68 34.38
CA THR A 124 -26.69 -15.64 34.94
C THR A 124 -25.68 -15.53 33.81
N THR A 125 -25.48 -14.32 33.30
CA THR A 125 -24.37 -13.99 32.42
C THR A 125 -23.11 -14.05 33.26
N THR A 126 -22.28 -15.05 33.04
CA THR A 126 -20.86 -15.00 33.39
C THR A 126 -20.33 -13.67 32.89
N THR A 127 -19.99 -12.78 33.81
CA THR A 127 -19.38 -11.48 33.54
C THR A 127 -18.01 -11.70 32.92
N VAL A 128 -17.97 -11.94 31.62
CA VAL A 128 -16.80 -11.57 30.81
C VAL A 128 -16.86 -10.05 30.82
N THR A 129 -16.06 -9.42 31.66
CA THR A 129 -15.90 -7.96 31.61
C THR A 129 -15.46 -7.62 30.19
N PRO A 130 -16.30 -6.96 29.36
CA PRO A 130 -15.84 -6.48 28.06
C PRO A 130 -14.76 -5.46 28.37
N LEU A 131 -13.51 -5.79 28.02
CA LEU A 131 -12.38 -4.88 28.16
C LEU A 131 -12.81 -3.54 27.51
N PRO A 132 -12.85 -2.44 28.27
CA PRO A 132 -13.49 -1.21 27.83
C PRO A 132 -12.80 -0.73 26.56
N TRP A 133 -13.54 -0.13 25.62
CA TRP A 133 -13.01 0.40 24.35
C TRP A 133 -11.79 1.36 24.51
N ASN A 134 -11.49 1.82 25.73
CA ASN A 134 -10.27 2.53 26.08
C ASN A 134 -9.00 1.65 26.05
N GLN A 135 -9.11 0.34 26.28
CA GLN A 135 -7.98 -0.58 26.39
C GLN A 135 -7.38 -0.92 25.04
N PHE A 136 -8.22 -1.03 23.99
CA PHE A 136 -7.73 -1.19 22.62
C PHE A 136 -6.94 0.04 22.16
N ASN A 137 -7.39 1.25 22.50
CA ASN A 137 -6.68 2.46 22.13
C ASN A 137 -5.32 2.59 22.84
N ILE A 138 -5.24 2.17 24.12
CA ILE A 138 -3.96 2.13 24.85
C ILE A 138 -3.00 1.09 24.27
N ILE A 139 -3.48 -0.11 23.90
CA ILE A 139 -2.65 -1.14 23.27
C ILE A 139 -2.13 -0.65 21.92
N VAL A 140 -3.01 -0.06 21.10
CA VAL A 140 -2.64 0.49 19.79
C VAL A 140 -1.61 1.60 19.94
N LEU A 141 -1.81 2.54 20.89
CA LEU A 141 -0.84 3.59 21.17
C LEU A 141 0.51 3.03 21.65
N ALA A 142 0.51 2.02 22.51
CA ALA A 142 1.73 1.37 22.98
C ALA A 142 2.52 0.71 21.83
N VAL A 143 1.82 0.02 20.92
CA VAL A 143 2.45 -0.58 19.72
C VAL A 143 3.03 0.49 18.81
N ILE A 144 2.29 1.57 18.54
CA ILE A 144 2.78 2.70 17.72
C ILE A 144 4.03 3.31 18.35
N ILE A 145 4.04 3.56 19.66
CA ILE A 145 5.19 4.11 20.36
C ILE A 145 6.40 3.17 20.26
N ILE A 146 6.21 1.87 20.44
CA ILE A 146 7.30 0.87 20.31
C ILE A 146 7.87 0.88 18.89
N VAL A 147 7.00 0.91 17.87
CA VAL A 147 7.43 0.97 16.46
C VAL A 147 8.21 2.26 16.19
N VAL A 148 7.73 3.41 16.66
CA VAL A 148 8.43 4.69 16.50
C VAL A 148 9.79 4.67 17.19
N ILE A 149 9.89 4.15 18.42
CA ILE A 149 11.16 4.01 19.14
C ILE A 149 12.12 3.09 18.38
N ALA A 150 11.63 1.96 17.86
CA ALA A 150 12.43 1.04 17.07
C ALA A 150 12.93 1.70 15.78
N LEU A 151 12.09 2.45 15.08
CA LEU A 151 12.48 3.20 13.87
C LEU A 151 13.50 4.28 14.19
N LEU A 152 13.32 5.05 15.26
CA LEU A 152 14.29 6.06 15.70
C LEU A 152 15.63 5.43 16.09
N ALA A 153 15.60 4.26 16.75
CA ALA A 153 16.81 3.50 17.08
C ALA A 153 17.51 2.97 15.82
N VAL A 154 16.76 2.48 14.82
CA VAL A 154 17.32 2.04 13.53
C VAL A 154 17.91 3.22 12.77
N VAL A 155 17.20 4.34 12.66
CA VAL A 155 17.69 5.56 12.00
C VAL A 155 18.93 6.10 12.72
N GLY A 156 18.90 6.17 14.05
CA GLY A 156 20.05 6.55 14.87
C GLY A 156 21.22 5.59 14.70
N GLY A 157 20.95 4.29 14.63
CA GLY A 157 21.94 3.24 14.36
C GLY A 157 22.59 3.40 12.99
N VAL A 158 21.80 3.63 11.93
CA VAL A 158 22.32 3.87 10.58
C VAL A 158 23.11 5.17 10.51
N TYR A 159 22.63 6.24 11.14
CA TYR A 159 23.33 7.54 11.19
C TYR A 159 24.68 7.41 11.90
N THR A 160 24.71 6.81 13.09
CA THR A 160 25.95 6.60 13.86
C THR A 160 26.89 5.61 13.17
N TYR A 161 26.35 4.58 12.50
CA TYR A 161 27.15 3.64 11.70
C TYR A 161 27.81 4.34 10.50
N ARG A 162 27.06 5.19 9.79
CA ARG A 162 27.58 5.98 8.67
C ARG A 162 28.65 6.96 9.14
N GLU A 163 28.44 7.62 10.28
CA GLU A 163 29.44 8.51 10.88
C GLU A 163 30.69 7.74 11.32
N TYR A 164 30.53 6.55 11.91
CA TYR A 164 31.66 5.68 12.27
C TYR A 164 32.46 5.24 11.04
N GLN A 165 31.78 4.84 9.96
CA GLN A 165 32.43 4.51 8.69
C GLN A 165 33.11 5.72 8.05
N ASN A 166 32.47 6.89 8.07
CA ASN A 166 33.08 8.13 7.61
C ASN A 166 34.33 8.47 8.43
N ARG A 167 34.32 8.29 9.76
CA ARG A 167 35.52 8.46 10.59
C ARG A 167 36.61 7.44 10.27
N LYS A 168 36.27 6.21 9.86
CA LYS A 168 37.26 5.24 9.36
C LYS A 168 37.82 5.61 7.99
N LEU A 169 37.00 6.17 7.10
CA LEU A 169 37.41 6.61 5.77
C LEU A 169 38.19 7.94 5.80
N ASN A 170 37.87 8.83 6.75
CA ASN A 170 38.55 10.10 6.99
C ASN A 170 39.67 10.00 8.04
N ALA A 171 39.90 8.82 8.65
CA ALA A 171 41.14 8.60 9.37
C ALA A 171 42.26 8.62 8.32
N PRO A 172 43.26 9.52 8.43
CA PRO A 172 44.42 9.39 7.59
C PRO A 172 44.98 7.98 7.78
N PHE A 173 45.42 7.37 6.69
CA PHE A 173 46.01 6.04 6.57
C PHE A 173 47.27 5.84 7.44
N TRP A 174 47.38 6.38 8.65
CA TRP A 174 48.50 6.11 9.53
C TRP A 174 48.30 4.72 10.15
N THR A 175 48.65 3.70 9.39
CA THR A 175 49.17 2.49 10.00
C THR A 175 50.39 2.89 10.82
N ILE A 176 50.41 2.60 12.11
CA ILE A 176 51.65 2.65 12.88
C ILE A 176 52.51 1.48 12.38
N GLU A 177 53.32 1.71 11.34
CA GLU A 177 54.51 0.88 11.15
C GLU A 177 55.51 1.30 12.21
N LEU A 178 55.67 0.45 13.22
CA LEU A 178 56.82 0.54 14.10
C LEU A 178 58.03 0.05 13.31
N LYS A 179 58.72 0.98 12.65
CA LYS A 179 60.11 0.80 12.22
C LYS A 179 60.94 1.82 12.97
N GLU A 180 61.47 1.34 14.09
CA GLU A 180 62.74 1.75 14.71
C GLU A 180 63.37 3.01 14.07
N ASP A 181 63.04 4.16 14.68
CA ASP A 181 63.91 5.33 14.85
C ASP A 181 63.91 6.52 13.84
N ASN A 182 62.97 6.68 12.92
CA ASN A 182 62.71 8.02 12.33
C ASN A 182 61.27 8.22 11.81
N ILE A 183 60.61 9.30 12.25
CA ILE A 183 59.31 9.75 11.71
C ILE A 183 59.56 10.65 10.51
N SER A 184 59.16 10.19 9.32
CA SER A 184 59.05 11.01 8.11
C SER A 184 57.59 11.04 7.69
N PHE A 185 57.00 12.24 7.65
CA PHE A 185 55.64 12.49 7.19
C PHE A 185 55.70 13.27 5.88
N SER A 186 55.26 12.69 4.76
CA SER A 186 55.08 13.43 3.51
C SER A 186 53.68 13.19 2.96
N SER A 187 52.90 14.26 2.84
CA SER A 187 51.62 14.30 2.13
C SER A 187 51.83 15.04 0.80
N TYR A 188 51.72 14.33 -0.32
CA TYR A 188 51.76 14.90 -1.67
C TYR A 188 50.42 15.59 -1.99
N HIS A 189 50.39 16.92 -1.95
CA HIS A 189 49.39 17.76 -2.61
C HIS A 189 49.98 19.16 -2.83
N ASP A 190 50.70 19.37 -3.94
CA ASP A 190 50.84 20.70 -4.54
C ASP A 190 51.39 20.60 -5.98
N SER A 191 50.64 21.13 -6.96
CA SER A 191 51.05 21.59 -8.31
C SER A 191 49.86 21.56 -9.30
N ILE A 192 49.06 22.63 -9.35
CA ILE A 192 48.30 23.00 -10.57
C ILE A 192 48.97 24.27 -11.12
N PRO A 193 49.43 24.32 -12.39
CA PRO A 193 50.10 25.50 -12.91
C PRO A 193 49.19 26.36 -13.81
N ASN A 194 49.42 27.68 -13.73
CA ASN A 194 49.28 28.72 -14.75
C ASN A 194 47.90 29.38 -14.96
N ALA A 195 47.70 30.50 -14.25
CA ALA A 195 46.89 31.62 -14.72
C ALA A 195 47.82 32.85 -14.76
N ASP A 196 48.25 33.21 -15.96
CA ASP A 196 49.18 34.32 -16.18
C ASP A 196 48.35 35.57 -16.49
N VAL A 197 48.46 36.59 -15.64
CA VAL A 197 47.94 37.94 -15.85
C VAL A 197 49.12 38.84 -16.22
N SER A 198 49.08 39.48 -17.40
CA SER A 198 49.72 40.78 -17.70
C SER A 198 49.67 41.08 -19.21
N GLY A 199 49.19 42.27 -19.57
CA GLY A 199 49.34 42.81 -20.93
C GLY A 199 48.23 43.76 -21.38
N LEU A 200 47.99 44.85 -20.64
CA LEU A 200 47.35 46.06 -21.18
C LEU A 200 48.33 46.74 -22.16
N LEU A 201 47.81 47.23 -23.29
CA LEU A 201 48.07 48.51 -23.98
C LEU A 201 47.71 48.34 -25.48
N GLU A 202 46.64 49.05 -25.91
CA GLU A 202 46.54 49.97 -27.08
C GLU A 202 47.27 49.55 -28.39
N ASP A 203 46.79 49.69 -29.62
CA ASP A 203 45.68 50.37 -30.26
C ASP A 203 45.75 50.01 -31.78
N GLU A 204 44.72 50.40 -32.55
CA GLU A 204 44.67 50.55 -34.03
C GLU A 204 44.47 49.34 -34.98
N VAL A 205 43.23 49.25 -35.48
CA VAL A 205 42.78 49.43 -36.89
C VAL A 205 43.79 49.15 -38.02
N SER A 206 43.43 48.25 -38.96
CA SER A 206 43.37 48.51 -40.42
C SER A 206 43.08 47.24 -41.24
N ASP A 207 41.88 47.24 -41.81
CA ASP A 207 41.45 46.88 -43.18
C ASP A 207 42.12 45.78 -44.04
N LEU A 208 41.23 45.17 -44.83
CA LEU A 208 41.39 44.58 -46.16
C LEU A 208 41.79 43.09 -46.33
N GLY A 209 40.88 42.31 -46.93
CA GLY A 209 41.19 40.97 -47.48
C GLY A 209 40.01 40.07 -47.86
N ASN A 210 39.06 40.60 -48.62
CA ASN A 210 38.08 39.91 -49.49
C ASN A 210 38.43 38.49 -50.05
N GLY A 211 37.43 37.60 -50.16
CA GLY A 211 37.58 36.34 -50.90
C GLY A 211 36.43 35.30 -50.89
N GLN A 212 35.25 35.70 -51.38
CA GLN A 212 34.17 34.94 -52.06
C GLN A 212 34.25 33.39 -52.28
N LEU A 213 33.12 32.67 -52.02
CA LEU A 213 32.33 31.78 -52.93
C LEU A 213 31.78 30.45 -52.34
N ALA A 214 30.45 30.38 -52.27
CA ALA A 214 29.51 29.35 -52.77
C ALA A 214 29.56 27.85 -52.34
N LEU A 215 28.44 27.42 -51.74
CA LEU A 215 27.61 26.21 -52.02
C LEU A 215 28.30 24.84 -52.21
N SER A 216 28.03 23.92 -51.27
CA SER A 216 27.33 22.66 -51.56
C SER A 216 26.99 21.89 -50.27
N SER A 217 25.72 21.47 -50.14
CA SER A 217 25.31 20.35 -49.29
C SER A 217 25.42 19.08 -50.14
N PRO A 218 25.71 17.91 -49.54
CA PRO A 218 24.63 16.95 -49.44
C PRO A 218 24.62 16.08 -48.18
N GLY A 219 23.41 15.67 -47.79
CA GLY A 219 23.14 14.24 -47.57
C GLY A 219 23.25 13.72 -46.14
N SER A 220 22.17 13.89 -45.38
CA SER A 220 21.83 13.01 -44.27
C SER A 220 21.59 11.59 -44.78
N LEU A 221 22.32 10.61 -44.24
CA LEU A 221 21.97 9.18 -44.33
C LEU A 221 22.61 8.42 -43.16
N TYR A 222 21.90 8.26 -42.05
CA TYR A 222 22.20 7.21 -41.07
C TYR A 222 21.21 6.06 -41.29
N LYS A 223 21.78 4.85 -41.29
CA LYS A 223 21.18 3.60 -41.76
C LYS A 223 20.71 2.76 -40.57
N VAL A 224 19.59 2.08 -40.83
CA VAL A 224 18.88 1.00 -40.12
C VAL A 224 19.78 0.08 -39.30
#